data_AF-A0A2G1Y8N1-F1
#
_entry.id   AF-A0A2G1Y8N1-F1
#
_cell.length_a   1.000
_cell.length_b   1.000
_cell.length_c   1.000
_cell.angle_alpha   90.00
_cell.angle_beta   90.00
_cell.angle_gamma   90.00
#
_symmetry.space_group_name_H-M   'P 1'
#
loop_
_entity.id
_entity.type
_entity.pdbx_description
1 polymer ?
#
loop_
_entity_poly.entity_id
_entity_poly.type
_entity_poly.pdbx_seq_one_letter_code
_entity_poly.pdbx_strand_id
1 'polypeptide(L)'
;KEYLEAAGNNDLVEVADALGDMLYILCGTILEHGMQYKIEEVFEEIQKSNMSKLGSDGKPIYREDGKVLKGPDYFKPNIQSILDK
;
A
#
# COMPACT_ATOMS: atom_id res chain seq x y z
N LYS A 1 -8.44 11.75 -12.01
CA LYS A 1 -9.52 11.81 -13.05
C LYS A 1 -8.99 11.19 -14.33
N GLU A 2 -7.84 11.67 -14.81
CA GLU A 2 -7.03 11.08 -15.88
C GLU A 2 -6.80 9.57 -15.76
N TYR A 3 -6.25 9.07 -14.64
CA TYR A 3 -6.09 7.61 -14.43
C TYR A 3 -7.39 6.81 -14.62
N LEU A 4 -8.51 7.28 -14.06
CA LEU A 4 -9.78 6.54 -14.12
C LEU A 4 -10.35 6.53 -15.54
N GLU A 5 -10.17 7.62 -16.28
CA GLU A 5 -10.58 7.73 -17.68
C GLU A 5 -9.71 6.84 -18.58
N ALA A 6 -8.39 6.91 -18.43
CA ALA A 6 -7.43 6.06 -19.15
C ALA A 6 -7.69 4.56 -18.88
N ALA A 7 -7.91 4.18 -17.61
CA ALA A 7 -8.26 2.81 -17.24
C ALA A 7 -9.60 2.37 -17.84
N GLY A 8 -10.60 3.25 -17.88
CA GLY A 8 -11.88 2.97 -18.53
C GLY A 8 -11.78 2.79 -20.04
N ASN A 9 -10.84 3.48 -20.68
CA ASN A 9 -10.57 3.43 -22.12
C ASN A 9 -9.57 2.33 -22.53
N ASN A 10 -9.04 1.53 -21.59
CA ASN A 10 -7.94 0.59 -21.80
C ASN A 10 -6.68 1.23 -22.42
N ASP A 11 -6.44 2.52 -22.14
CA ASP A 11 -5.25 3.22 -22.59
C ASP A 11 -4.10 2.98 -21.60
N LEU A 12 -3.30 1.95 -21.86
CA LEU A 12 -2.19 1.56 -20.98
C LEU A 12 -1.07 2.61 -20.94
N VAL A 13 -0.94 3.45 -21.97
CA VAL A 13 0.11 4.49 -22.03
C VAL A 13 -0.25 5.58 -21.04
N GLU A 14 -1.46 6.12 -21.13
CA GLU A 14 -1.97 7.15 -20.22
C GLU A 14 -2.11 6.62 -18.78
N VAL A 15 -2.44 5.34 -18.59
CA VAL A 15 -2.39 4.70 -17.27
C VAL A 15 -0.97 4.71 -16.70
N ALA A 16 0.04 4.35 -17.50
CA ALA A 16 1.42 4.31 -17.05
C ALA A 16 1.94 5.71 -16.70
N ASP A 17 1.60 6.72 -17.50
CA ASP A 17 1.95 8.12 -17.26
C ASP A 17 1.37 8.62 -15.94
N ALA A 18 0.05 8.45 -15.73
CA ALA A 18 -0.61 8.85 -14.49
C ALA A 18 -0.05 8.12 -13.25
N LEU A 19 0.34 6.84 -13.37
CA LEU A 19 1.00 6.10 -12.29
C LEU A 19 2.41 6.65 -12.01
N GLY A 20 3.15 7.02 -13.05
CA GLY A 20 4.45 7.66 -12.96
C GLY A 20 4.40 9.00 -12.23
N ASP A 21 3.43 9.84 -12.57
CA ASP A 21 3.22 11.13 -11.90
C ASP A 21 2.89 11.00 -10.42
N MET A 22 2.01 10.05 -10.08
CA MET A 22 1.69 9.76 -8.68
C MET A 22 2.93 9.28 -7.90
N LEU A 23 3.75 8.43 -8.52
CA LEU A 23 5.00 7.98 -7.91
C LEU A 23 6.00 9.13 -7.74
N TYR A 24 6.12 10.02 -8.73
CA TYR A 24 7.02 11.17 -8.68
C TYR A 24 6.67 12.11 -7.53
N ILE A 25 5.39 12.46 -7.39
CA ILE A 25 4.89 13.29 -6.29
C ILE A 25 5.13 12.60 -4.95
N LEU A 26 4.82 11.30 -4.83
CA LEU A 26 5.03 10.53 -3.61
C LEU A 26 6.51 10.54 -3.18
N CYS A 27 7.43 10.30 -4.12
CA CYS A 27 8.87 10.37 -3.85
C CYS A 27 9.30 11.75 -3.37
N GLY A 28 8.77 12.82 -3.98
CA GLY A 28 8.98 14.19 -3.51
C GLY A 28 8.48 14.41 -2.08
N THR A 29 7.27 13.96 -1.76
CA THR A 29 6.69 14.08 -0.41
C THR A 29 7.48 13.28 0.63
N ILE A 30 7.96 12.08 0.29
CA ILE A 30 8.82 11.25 1.14
C ILE A 30 10.09 12.03 1.50
N LEU A 31 10.73 12.66 0.52
CA LEU A 31 11.94 13.45 0.72
C LEU A 31 11.67 14.70 1.57
N GLU A 32 10.57 15.40 1.31
CA GLU A 32 10.17 16.60 2.06
C GLU A 32 9.98 16.32 3.56
N HIS A 33 9.49 15.13 3.90
CA HIS A 33 9.30 14.69 5.28
C HIS A 33 10.53 13.96 5.88
N GLY A 34 11.64 13.86 5.16
CA GLY A 34 12.87 13.20 5.64
C GLY A 34 12.76 11.67 5.78
N MET A 35 11.81 11.04 5.07
CA MET A 35 11.51 9.61 5.19
C MET A 35 12.26 8.73 4.18
N GLN A 36 13.13 9.28 3.34
CA GLN A 36 13.78 8.57 2.23
C GLN A 36 14.59 7.33 2.66
N TYR A 37 15.08 7.30 3.89
CA TYR A 37 15.84 6.17 4.44
C TYR A 37 14.99 5.24 5.33
N LYS A 38 13.69 5.50 5.44
CA LYS A 38 12.76 4.78 6.33
C LYS A 38 11.54 4.23 5.61
N ILE A 39 11.14 4.84 4.49
CA ILE A 39 9.87 4.52 3.84
C ILE A 39 9.77 3.07 3.37
N GLU A 40 10.89 2.48 2.94
CA GLU A 40 10.96 1.08 2.54
C GLU A 40 10.66 0.15 3.73
N GLU A 41 11.32 0.36 4.87
CA GLU A 41 11.05 -0.40 6.11
C GLU A 41 9.60 -0.23 6.58
N VAL A 42 9.06 0.99 6.50
CA VAL A 42 7.66 1.27 6.83
C VAL A 42 6.72 0.50 5.90
N PHE A 43 7.00 0.49 4.59
CA PHE A 43 6.22 -0.25 3.62
C PHE A 43 6.25 -1.76 3.89
N GLU A 44 7.42 -2.33 4.19
CA GLU A 44 7.55 -3.74 4.54
C GLU A 44 6.75 -4.12 5.78
N GLU A 45 6.77 -3.30 6.82
CA GLU A 45 6.01 -3.56 8.06
C GLU A 45 4.49 -3.50 7.83
N ILE A 46 4.04 -2.54 7.03
CA ILE A 46 2.63 -2.47 6.59
C ILE A 46 2.28 -3.72 5.77
N GLN A 47 3.16 -4.15 4.87
CA GLN A 47 2.93 -5.33 4.04
C GLN A 47 2.86 -6.60 4.90
N LYS A 48 3.78 -6.80 5.85
CA LYS A 48 3.74 -7.94 6.79
C LYS A 48 2.44 -7.94 7.60
N SER A 49 2.02 -6.78 8.11
CA SER A 49 0.73 -6.65 8.79
C SER A 49 -0.46 -6.96 7.87
N ASN A 50 -0.45 -6.53 6.60
CA ASN A 50 -1.50 -6.84 5.65
C ASN A 50 -1.58 -8.35 5.35
N MET A 51 -0.44 -9.01 5.17
CA MET A 51 -0.38 -10.45 4.94
C MET A 51 -0.85 -11.25 6.18
N SER A 52 -0.64 -10.73 7.39
CA SER A 52 -1.15 -11.34 8.62
C SER A 52 -2.69 -11.34 8.73
N LYS A 53 -3.38 -10.58 7.88
CA LYS A 53 -4.86 -10.58 7.81
C LYS A 53 -5.41 -11.77 7.02
N LEU A 54 -4.58 -12.46 6.26
CA LEU A 54 -5.00 -13.59 5.44
C LEU A 54 -5.37 -14.78 6.32
N GLY A 55 -6.30 -15.60 5.83
CA GLY A 55 -6.63 -16.88 6.47
C GLY A 55 -5.52 -17.90 6.30
N SER A 56 -5.69 -19.07 6.91
CA SER A 56 -4.72 -20.18 6.83
C SER A 56 -4.49 -20.71 5.42
N ASP A 57 -5.37 -20.37 4.48
CA ASP A 57 -5.28 -20.69 3.05
C ASP A 57 -4.59 -19.58 2.22
N GLY A 58 -4.08 -18.53 2.86
CA GLY A 58 -3.46 -17.39 2.20
C GLY A 58 -4.45 -16.46 1.49
N LYS A 59 -5.76 -16.60 1.73
CA LYS A 59 -6.79 -15.74 1.13
C LYS A 59 -7.30 -14.70 2.11
N PRO A 60 -7.74 -13.52 1.65
CA PRO A 60 -8.37 -12.57 2.54
C PRO A 60 -9.69 -13.14 3.08
N ILE A 61 -9.91 -12.99 4.38
CA ILE A 61 -11.17 -13.37 5.02
C ILE A 61 -12.15 -12.22 4.81
N TYR A 62 -13.30 -12.46 4.17
CA TYR A 62 -14.29 -11.42 3.90
C TYR A 62 -15.52 -11.58 4.80
N ARG A 63 -16.11 -10.45 5.19
CA ARG A 63 -17.46 -10.36 5.73
C ARG A 63 -18.47 -10.27 4.57
N GLU A 64 -19.74 -10.54 4.85
CA GLU A 64 -20.86 -10.42 3.90
C GLU A 64 -20.98 -9.05 3.20
N ASP A 65 -20.47 -7.98 3.80
CA ASP A 65 -20.41 -6.62 3.21
C ASP A 65 -19.19 -6.39 2.30
N GLY A 66 -18.35 -7.41 2.08
CA GLY A 66 -17.11 -7.31 1.30
C GLY A 66 -15.92 -6.76 2.09
N LYS A 67 -16.07 -6.49 3.40
CA LYS A 67 -14.96 -6.00 4.23
C LYS A 67 -13.97 -7.12 4.53
N VAL A 68 -12.68 -6.85 4.30
CA VAL A 68 -11.58 -7.73 4.75
C VAL A 68 -11.53 -7.73 6.27
N LEU A 69 -11.68 -8.91 6.86
CA LEU A 69 -11.57 -9.19 8.28
C LEU A 69 -10.10 -9.43 8.67
N LYS A 70 -9.84 -9.29 9.96
CA LYS A 70 -8.53 -9.61 10.53
C LYS A 70 -8.43 -11.13 10.69
N GLY A 71 -7.43 -11.72 10.05
CA GLY A 71 -7.03 -13.11 10.27
C GLY A 71 -6.62 -13.38 11.73
N PRO A 72 -6.56 -14.67 12.11
CA PRO A 72 -6.22 -15.07 13.48
C PRO A 72 -4.81 -14.61 13.89
N ASP A 73 -3.89 -14.49 12.93
CA ASP A 73 -2.50 -14.08 13.16
C ASP A 73 -2.28 -12.57 12.99
N TYR A 74 -3.36 -11.78 12.91
CA TYR A 74 -3.28 -10.35 12.66
C TYR A 74 -2.46 -9.62 13.74
N PHE A 75 -1.52 -8.79 13.29
CA PHE A 75 -0.86 -7.78 14.11
C PHE A 75 -0.96 -6.39 13.48
N LYS A 76 -0.94 -5.35 14.34
CA LYS A 76 -0.88 -3.95 13.91
C LYS A 76 0.57 -3.61 13.52
N PRO A 77 0.83 -2.90 12.42
CA PRO A 77 2.19 -2.55 12.03
C PRO A 77 2.83 -1.65 13.09
N ASN A 78 4.07 -1.95 13.49
CA ASN A 78 4.82 -1.17 14.47
C ASN A 78 5.74 -0.15 13.81
N ILE A 79 5.13 0.90 13.25
CA ILE A 79 5.84 1.99 12.55
C ILE A 79 6.80 2.72 13.51
N GLN A 80 6.41 2.93 14.77
CA GLN A 80 7.24 3.63 15.75
C GLN A 80 8.61 2.98 15.91
N SER A 81 8.65 1.64 15.99
CA SER A 81 9.92 0.90 16.10
C SER A 81 10.87 1.09 14.92
N ILE A 82 10.39 1.51 13.76
CA ILE A 82 11.20 1.80 12.57
C ILE A 82 11.72 3.23 12.61
N LEU A 83 10.88 4.17 13.07
CA LEU A 83 11.23 5.57 13.22
C LEU A 83 12.26 5.79 14.34
N ASP A 84 12.24 4.98 15.39
CA ASP A 84 13.14 5.08 16.54
C ASP A 84 14.52 4.44 16.34
N LYS A 85 14.77 3.77 15.20
CA LYS A 85 16.09 3.23 14.84
C LYS A 85 17.03 4.31 14.34
#